data_AF-A0A367ZIQ8-F1
#
_entry.id   AF-A0A367ZIQ8-F1
#
_cell.length_a   1.000
_cell.length_b   1.000
_cell.length_c   1.000
_cell.angle_alpha   90.00
_cell.angle_beta   90.00
_cell.angle_gamma   90.00
#
_symmetry.space_group_name_H-M   'P 1'
#
loop_
_entity.id
_entity.type
_entity.pdbx_description
1 polymer ?
#
loop_
_entity_poly.entity_id
_entity_poly.type
_entity_poly.pdbx_seq_one_letter_code
_entity_poly.pdbx_strand_id
1 'polypeptide(L)'
;MRRWLLLTLLVAGLAGLAGCTGTEAKLEKELKSPDPNVRREAAIQLGELATPRALQLLELAKDDPDFQVRDAVREAIKQINKRTFLK
;
A
#
# COMPACT_ATOMS: atom_id res chain seq x y z
N MET A 1 -1.60 -1.85 -34.96
CA MET A 1 -0.65 -0.72 -35.06
C MET A 1 -0.21 -0.32 -33.65
N ARG A 2 1.06 -0.63 -33.32
CA ARG A 2 1.96 0.01 -32.33
C ARG A 2 1.50 0.24 -30.87
N ARG A 3 1.71 -0.82 -30.08
CA ARG A 3 2.35 -0.90 -28.75
C ARG A 3 3.26 0.29 -28.33
N TRP A 4 2.87 1.11 -27.34
CA TRP A 4 3.67 2.03 -26.48
C TRP A 4 2.81 2.29 -25.21
N LEU A 5 2.97 1.66 -24.03
CA LEU A 5 3.95 1.83 -22.93
C LEU A 5 4.29 3.27 -22.47
N LEU A 6 3.76 3.57 -21.27
CA LEU A 6 4.30 4.37 -20.14
C LEU A 6 4.14 5.90 -20.09
N LEU A 7 3.77 6.34 -18.86
CA LEU A 7 4.39 7.40 -18.06
C LEU A 7 3.65 8.75 -17.90
N THR A 8 2.90 8.91 -16.80
CA THR A 8 2.94 10.14 -15.96
C THR A 8 2.62 9.80 -14.50
N LEU A 9 3.68 9.67 -13.69
CA LEU A 9 3.70 9.88 -12.24
C LEU A 9 3.44 11.38 -11.91
N LEU A 10 3.23 11.69 -10.62
CA LEU A 10 3.11 12.99 -9.91
C LEU A 10 1.65 13.36 -9.53
N VAL A 11 1.29 13.80 -8.31
CA VAL A 11 2.01 14.20 -7.09
C VAL A 11 1.05 14.12 -5.89
N ALA A 12 1.66 13.82 -4.76
CA ALA A 12 1.29 14.06 -3.37
C ALA A 12 0.23 15.13 -3.04
N GLY A 13 -0.44 14.88 -1.91
CA GLY A 13 -0.83 15.92 -0.97
C GLY A 13 -2.33 16.12 -0.86
N LEU A 14 -2.95 15.40 0.09
CA LEU A 14 -4.02 15.91 0.96
C LEU A 14 -4.18 14.93 2.13
N ALA A 15 -3.28 15.07 3.10
CA ALA A 15 -3.51 14.56 4.44
C ALA A 15 -4.54 15.46 5.11
N GLY A 16 -5.58 14.85 5.70
CA GLY A 16 -6.43 15.50 6.69
C GLY A 16 -7.79 15.96 6.17
N LEU A 17 -8.73 15.01 6.04
CA LEU A 17 -10.10 15.07 6.54
C LEU A 17 -10.89 13.92 5.90
N ALA A 18 -11.75 13.29 6.70
CA ALA A 18 -12.60 12.15 6.38
C ALA A 18 -11.90 10.78 6.34
N GLY A 19 -12.18 9.98 7.36
CA GLY A 19 -12.19 8.53 7.22
C GLY A 19 -13.22 8.15 6.16
N CYS A 20 -12.76 8.10 4.91
CA CYS A 20 -13.49 7.44 3.84
C CYS A 20 -12.96 6.00 3.79
N THR A 21 -13.70 5.08 4.40
CA THR A 21 -13.47 3.62 4.39
C THR A 21 -13.30 3.03 2.98
N GLY A 22 -13.58 3.81 1.92
CA GLY A 22 -13.44 3.41 0.52
C GLY A 22 -11.99 3.23 0.05
N THR A 23 -11.01 3.96 0.60
CA THR A 23 -9.60 3.82 0.17
C THR A 23 -9.00 2.50 0.64
N GLU A 24 -9.19 2.15 1.92
CA GLU A 24 -8.72 0.88 2.48
C GLU A 24 -9.40 -0.33 1.82
N ALA A 25 -10.70 -0.24 1.51
CA ALA A 25 -11.41 -1.30 0.79
C ALA A 25 -10.91 -1.47 -0.66
N LYS A 26 -10.52 -0.37 -1.31
CA LYS A 26 -9.90 -0.41 -2.64
C LYS A 26 -8.52 -1.06 -2.57
N LEU A 27 -7.68 -0.64 -1.62
CA LEU A 27 -6.33 -1.18 -1.43
C LEU A 27 -6.35 -2.66 -1.01
N GLU A 28 -7.34 -3.09 -0.23
CA GLU A 28 -7.53 -4.52 0.06
C GLU A 28 -7.79 -5.34 -1.21
N LYS A 29 -8.57 -4.80 -2.16
CA LYS A 29 -8.77 -5.47 -3.46
C LYS A 29 -7.49 -5.51 -4.27
N GLU A 30 -6.72 -4.43 -4.27
CA GLU A 30 -5.44 -4.36 -5.00
C GLU A 30 -4.39 -5.31 -4.43
N LEU A 31 -4.38 -5.55 -3.10
CA LEU A 31 -3.56 -6.58 -2.46
C LEU A 31 -3.91 -8.01 -2.91
N LYS A 32 -5.10 -8.23 -3.50
CA LYS A 32 -5.51 -9.54 -4.05
C LYS A 32 -5.34 -9.61 -5.57
N SER A 33 -4.72 -8.60 -6.18
CA SER A 33 -4.48 -8.56 -7.62
C SER A 33 -3.53 -9.69 -8.05
N PRO A 34 -3.76 -10.32 -9.23
CA PRO A 34 -2.80 -11.26 -9.80
C PRO A 34 -1.44 -10.61 -10.12
N ASP A 35 -1.42 -9.30 -10.37
CA ASP A 35 -0.19 -8.56 -10.68
C ASP A 35 0.58 -8.19 -9.40
N PRO A 36 1.80 -8.72 -9.19
CA PRO A 36 2.62 -8.39 -8.02
C PRO A 36 2.97 -6.90 -7.93
N ASN A 37 3.05 -6.17 -9.05
CA ASN A 37 3.35 -4.74 -9.02
C ASN A 37 2.19 -3.96 -8.38
N VAL A 38 0.96 -4.32 -8.71
CA VAL A 38 -0.24 -3.72 -8.12
C VAL A 38 -0.33 -4.03 -6.63
N ARG A 39 -0.03 -5.27 -6.21
CA ARG A 39 0.01 -5.64 -4.79
C ARG A 39 1.07 -4.84 -4.03
N ARG A 40 2.25 -4.66 -4.63
CA ARG A 40 3.35 -3.86 -4.06
C ARG A 40 2.95 -2.40 -3.87
N GLU A 41 2.33 -1.78 -4.88
CA GLU A 41 1.84 -0.40 -4.78
C GLU A 41 0.76 -0.25 -3.72
N ALA A 42 -0.13 -1.22 -3.59
CA ALA A 42 -1.13 -1.23 -2.52
C ALA A 42 -0.49 -1.30 -1.14
N ALA A 43 0.54 -2.14 -0.95
CA ALA A 43 1.28 -2.23 0.31
C ALA A 43 1.97 -0.90 0.68
N ILE A 44 2.56 -0.20 -0.30
CA ILE A 44 3.19 1.11 -0.08
C ILE A 44 2.13 2.13 0.36
N GLN A 45 1.01 2.24 -0.37
CA GLN A 45 -0.07 3.18 -0.04
C GLN A 45 -0.67 2.90 1.36
N LEU A 46 -0.82 1.63 1.73
CA LEU A 46 -1.25 1.25 3.09
C LEU A 46 -0.24 1.71 4.16
N GLY A 47 1.06 1.59 3.89
CA GLY A 47 2.12 2.13 4.74
C GLY A 47 2.01 3.64 4.96
N GLU A 48 1.69 4.38 3.90
CA GLU A 48 1.52 5.84 3.95
C GLU A 48 0.28 6.27 4.73
N LEU A 49 -0.82 5.52 4.61
CA LEU A 49 -2.05 5.76 5.38
C LEU A 49 -1.81 5.65 6.88
N ALA A 50 -0.95 4.72 7.31
CA ALA A 50 -0.56 4.52 8.71
C ALA A 50 -1.73 4.38 9.69
N THR A 51 -2.83 3.77 9.24
CA THR A 51 -3.99 3.47 10.08
C THR A 51 -3.85 2.09 10.73
N PRO A 52 -4.54 1.83 11.86
CA PRO A 52 -4.60 0.50 12.44
C PRO A 52 -5.13 -0.56 11.47
N ARG A 53 -6.06 -0.18 10.58
CA ARG A 53 -6.62 -1.09 9.57
C ARG A 53 -5.61 -1.38 8.45
N ALA A 54 -4.81 -0.38 8.04
CA ALA A 54 -3.73 -0.60 7.08
C ALA A 54 -2.68 -1.58 7.64
N LEU A 55 -2.34 -1.47 8.92
CA LEU A 55 -1.46 -2.43 9.58
C LEU A 55 -2.02 -3.86 9.52
N GLN A 56 -3.31 -4.05 9.82
CA GLN A 56 -3.96 -5.36 9.69
C GLN A 56 -3.91 -5.92 8.27
N LEU A 57 -4.16 -5.09 7.25
CA LEU A 57 -4.11 -5.52 5.85
C LEU A 57 -2.69 -5.90 5.42
N LEU A 58 -1.68 -5.16 5.88
CA LEU A 58 -0.28 -5.47 5.62
C LEU A 58 0.16 -6.76 6.30
N GLU A 59 -0.26 -7.02 7.54
CA GLU A 59 0.02 -8.28 8.24
C GLU A 59 -0.56 -9.49 7.50
N LEU A 60 -1.73 -9.35 6.86
CA LEU A 60 -2.31 -10.40 6.02
C LEU A 60 -1.52 -10.66 4.74
N ALA A 61 -0.77 -9.66 4.25
CA ALA A 61 0.04 -9.73 3.03
C ALA A 61 1.52 -10.07 3.27
N LYS A 62 1.92 -10.35 4.51
CA LYS A 62 3.34 -10.60 4.86
C LYS A 62 3.95 -11.82 4.17
N ASP A 63 3.11 -12.81 3.85
CA ASP A 63 3.49 -14.09 3.25
C ASP A 63 3.20 -14.11 1.74
N ASP A 64 3.15 -12.94 1.09
CA ASP A 64 2.94 -12.84 -0.36
C ASP A 64 3.96 -13.71 -1.12
N PRO A 65 3.56 -14.43 -2.19
CA PRO A 65 4.49 -15.25 -2.98
C PRO A 65 5.64 -14.43 -3.59
N ASP A 66 5.40 -13.16 -3.91
CA ASP A 66 6.39 -12.29 -4.52
C ASP A 66 7.31 -11.63 -3.47
N PHE A 67 8.63 -11.73 -3.68
CA PHE A 67 9.60 -11.21 -2.72
C PHE A 67 9.61 -9.68 -2.62
N GLN A 68 9.30 -8.96 -3.71
CA GLN A 68 9.25 -7.51 -3.72
C GLN A 68 8.04 -7.00 -2.95
N VAL A 69 6.91 -7.73 -3.04
CA VAL A 69 5.72 -7.43 -2.25
C VAL A 69 6.00 -7.66 -0.76
N ARG A 70 6.63 -8.78 -0.38
CA ARG A 70 7.02 -9.03 1.03
C ARG A 70 7.94 -7.95 1.58
N ASP A 71 8.88 -7.45 0.78
CA ASP A 71 9.78 -6.39 1.19
C ASP A 71 9.04 -5.06 1.39
N ALA A 72 8.16 -4.70 0.46
CA ALA A 72 7.32 -3.52 0.58
C ALA A 72 6.40 -3.59 1.81
N VAL A 73 5.79 -4.74 2.08
CA VAL A 73 4.95 -4.96 3.26
C VAL A 73 5.75 -4.77 4.55
N ARG A 74 6.96 -5.34 4.63
CA ARG A 74 7.82 -5.21 5.81
C ARG A 74 8.20 -3.76 6.07
N GLU A 75 8.60 -3.02 5.05
CA GLU A 75 8.98 -1.62 5.20
C GLU A 75 7.77 -0.75 5.54
N ALA A 76 6.61 -1.01 4.94
CA ALA A 76 5.36 -0.34 5.28
C ALA A 76 4.99 -0.54 6.76
N ILE A 77 5.01 -1.78 7.27
CA ILE A 77 4.75 -2.07 8.70
C ILE A 77 5.73 -1.32 9.61
N LYS A 78 7.02 -1.34 9.27
CA LYS A 78 8.06 -0.63 10.04
C LYS A 78 7.82 0.88 10.04
N GLN A 79 7.42 1.46 8.91
CA GLN A 79 7.08 2.88 8.78
C GLN A 79 5.87 3.23 9.65
N ILE A 80 4.81 2.43 9.61
CA ILE A 80 3.63 2.62 10.46
C ILE A 80 4.03 2.58 11.93
N ASN A 81 4.80 1.57 12.35
CA ASN A 81 5.23 1.43 13.73
C ASN A 81 6.08 2.63 14.19
N LYS A 82 7.01 3.09 13.36
CA LYS A 82 7.77 4.32 13.64
C LYS A 82 6.82 5.52 13.81
N ARG A 83 5.86 5.70 12.92
CA ARG A 83 4.97 6.86 12.92
C ARG A 83 3.96 6.86 14.08
N THR A 84 3.49 5.68 14.47
CA THR A 84 2.48 5.51 15.52
C THR A 84 3.10 5.50 16.91
N PHE A 85 4.31 4.93 17.08
CA PHE A 85 4.94 4.72 18.39
C PHE A 85 6.12 5.66 18.72
N LEU A 86 6.63 6.47 17.79
CA LEU A 86 7.65 7.52 18.08
C LEU A 86 7.02 8.86 18.49
N LYS A 87 5.90 8.86 19.20
CA LYS A 87 5.33 10.07 19.83
C LYS A 87 5.69 10.13 21.30
#